data_AF-A0A959T8Z4-F1
#
_entry.id   AF-A0A959T8Z4-F1
#
_cell.length_a   1.000
_cell.length_b   1.000
_cell.length_c   1.000
_cell.angle_alpha   90.00
_cell.angle_beta   90.00
_cell.angle_gamma   90.00
#
_symmetry.space_group_name_H-M   'P 1'
#
loop_
_entity.id
_entity.type
_entity.pdbx_description
1 polymer ?
#
loop_
_entity_poly.entity_id
_entity_poly.type
_entity_poly.pdbx_seq_one_letter_code
_entity_poly.pdbx_strand_id
1 'polypeptide(L)'
;MKKDPRKEVLALWKLRSKAEKKARQGGNKDLGLRAGVTSGRHLDPLSQLVRDVFVDAGIPPENVHCGTRNLEIPGFYRPQKKWDVVVVHDGVLVAAVEFKSILGSYGNNMNNRTEESLGNAA
;
A
#
# COMPACT_ATOMS: atom_id res chain seq x y z
N MET A 1 -9.32 19.95 -7.46
CA MET A 1 -8.02 20.13 -8.16
C MET A 1 -7.33 18.79 -8.16
N LYS A 2 -7.10 18.18 -9.32
CA LYS A 2 -6.45 16.86 -9.42
C LYS A 2 -5.08 16.93 -8.72
N LYS A 3 -4.80 16.02 -7.79
CA LYS A 3 -3.45 15.95 -7.19
C LYS A 3 -2.47 15.58 -8.30
N ASP A 4 -1.30 16.25 -8.32
CA ASP A 4 -0.23 15.89 -9.25
C ASP A 4 0.35 14.53 -8.85
N PRO A 5 0.22 13.48 -9.69
CA PRO A 5 0.75 12.14 -9.38
C PRO A 5 2.25 12.17 -9.07
N ARG A 6 3.00 13.08 -9.71
CA ARG A 6 4.44 13.24 -9.47
C ARG A 6 4.71 13.65 -8.03
N LYS A 7 3.88 14.53 -7.46
CA LYS A 7 4.01 15.01 -6.08
C LYS A 7 3.83 13.87 -5.08
N GLU A 8 2.87 12.98 -5.31
CA GLU A 8 2.60 11.84 -4.41
C GLU A 8 3.70 10.77 -4.52
N VAL A 9 4.20 10.49 -5.72
CA VAL A 9 5.38 9.62 -5.91
C VAL A 9 6.61 10.20 -5.20
N LEU A 10 6.84 11.51 -5.31
CA LEU A 10 7.93 12.17 -4.57
C LEU A 10 7.71 12.15 -3.05
N ALA A 11 6.46 12.23 -2.57
CA ALA A 11 6.14 12.14 -1.16
C ALA A 11 6.49 10.77 -0.57
N LEU A 12 6.22 9.69 -1.30
CA LEU A 12 6.65 8.33 -0.97
C LEU A 12 8.17 8.27 -0.77
N TRP A 13 8.96 8.80 -1.73
CA TRP A 13 10.42 8.79 -1.62
C TRP A 13 10.92 9.62 -0.43
N LYS A 14 10.29 10.77 -0.14
CA LYS A 14 10.61 11.57 1.05
C LYS A 14 10.33 10.82 2.35
N LEU A 15 9.20 10.13 2.46
CA LEU A 15 8.86 9.32 3.64
C LEU A 15 9.88 8.21 3.84
N ARG A 16 10.29 7.54 2.76
CA ARG A 16 11.31 6.49 2.78
C ARG A 16 12.65 7.03 3.28
N SER A 17 13.17 8.12 2.70
CA SER A 17 14.43 8.72 3.14
C SER A 17 14.38 9.19 4.60
N LYS A 18 13.23 9.68 5.08
CA LYS A 18 13.06 10.07 6.49
C LYS A 18 13.13 8.84 7.41
N ALA A 19 12.50 7.73 7.02
CA ALA A 19 12.57 6.47 7.76
C ALA A 19 14.02 5.93 7.80
N GLU A 20 14.75 5.98 6.69
CA GLU A 20 16.17 5.58 6.64
C GLU A 20 17.05 6.39 7.59
N LYS A 21 16.88 7.72 7.60
CA LYS A 21 17.60 8.61 8.51
C LYS A 21 17.31 8.28 9.98
N LYS A 22 16.03 8.09 10.32
CA LYS A 22 15.61 7.74 11.70
C LYS A 22 16.18 6.40 12.15
N ALA A 23 16.18 5.40 11.26
CA ALA A 23 16.73 4.08 11.51
C ALA A 23 18.26 4.11 11.78
N ARG A 24 19.00 4.91 11.00
CA ARG A 24 20.44 5.13 11.21
C ARG A 24 20.76 5.83 12.53
N GLN A 25 19.95 6.83 12.91
CA GLN A 25 20.09 7.55 14.19
C GLN A 25 19.80 6.65 15.40
N GLY A 26 18.94 5.65 15.25
CA GLY A 26 18.62 4.67 16.28
C GLY A 26 19.68 3.57 16.48
N GLY A 27 20.87 3.68 15.87
CA GLY A 27 21.97 2.73 16.07
C GLY A 27 21.85 1.41 15.32
N ASN A 28 20.80 1.22 14.51
CA ASN A 28 20.52 -0.03 13.83
C ASN A 28 21.31 -0.11 12.50
N LYS A 29 22.55 -0.59 12.58
CA LYS A 29 23.50 -0.64 11.44
C LYS A 29 23.14 -1.69 10.36
N ASP A 30 22.28 -2.67 10.68
CA ASP A 30 22.01 -3.83 9.82
C ASP A 30 20.76 -3.74 8.91
N LEU A 31 20.09 -2.59 8.84
CA LEU A 31 18.79 -2.53 8.15
C LEU A 31 18.86 -2.45 6.61
N GLY A 32 20.02 -2.18 6.01
CA GLY A 32 20.17 -2.07 4.55
C GLY A 32 19.07 -1.23 3.87
N LEU A 33 18.55 -1.68 2.72
CA LEU A 33 17.44 -1.03 2.00
C LEU A 33 16.09 -1.11 2.74
N ARG A 34 15.98 -1.91 3.82
CA ARG A 34 14.74 -2.06 4.62
C ARG A 34 14.54 -0.92 5.62
N ALA A 35 15.58 -0.13 5.89
CA ALA A 35 15.51 1.01 6.80
C ALA A 35 14.41 2.02 6.40
N GLY A 36 14.13 2.16 5.11
CA GLY A 36 13.15 3.11 4.56
C GLY A 36 11.69 2.68 4.62
N VAL A 37 11.41 1.42 4.96
CA VAL A 37 10.04 0.87 4.97
C VAL A 37 9.57 0.48 6.36
N THR A 38 10.35 0.79 7.40
CA THR A 38 10.15 0.38 8.80
C THR A 38 8.82 0.83 9.40
N SER A 39 8.22 1.91 8.89
CA SER A 39 6.91 2.38 9.38
C SER A 39 5.71 1.73 8.69
N GLY A 40 5.91 0.93 7.64
CA GLY A 40 4.84 0.40 6.78
C GLY A 40 4.13 1.45 5.91
N ARG A 41 4.08 2.71 6.35
CA ARG A 41 3.26 3.81 5.80
C ARG A 41 3.86 4.58 4.62
N HIS A 42 4.93 4.07 4.03
CA HIS A 42 5.61 4.76 2.93
C HIS A 42 4.78 4.78 1.64
N LEU A 43 3.84 3.84 1.49
CA LEU A 43 2.94 3.73 0.34
C LEU A 43 1.60 4.48 0.53
N ASP A 44 1.31 5.02 1.73
CA ASP A 44 0.08 5.79 2.00
C ASP A 44 -0.19 6.91 0.98
N PRO A 45 0.81 7.67 0.47
CA PRO A 45 0.58 8.65 -0.59
C PRO A 45 0.02 8.04 -1.88
N LEU A 46 0.42 6.81 -2.24
CA LEU A 46 -0.14 6.10 -3.39
C LEU A 46 -1.56 5.64 -3.13
N SER A 47 -1.89 5.16 -1.92
CA SER A 47 -3.26 4.82 -1.55
C SER A 47 -4.20 6.03 -1.67
N GLN A 48 -3.74 7.22 -1.27
CA GLN A 48 -4.50 8.46 -1.44
C GLN A 48 -4.65 8.85 -2.92
N LEU A 49 -3.61 8.68 -3.73
CA LEU A 49 -3.68 8.95 -5.17
C LEU A 49 -4.69 8.03 -5.86
N VAL A 50 -4.66 6.73 -5.57
CA VAL A 50 -5.63 5.76 -6.12
C VAL A 50 -7.04 6.07 -5.65
N ARG A 51 -7.22 6.47 -4.39
CA ARG A 51 -8.52 6.94 -3.89
C ARG A 51 -9.05 8.09 -4.74
N ASP A 52 -8.22 9.10 -5.00
CA ASP A 52 -8.64 10.26 -5.80
C ASP A 52 -9.01 9.85 -7.23
N VAL A 53 -8.36 8.84 -7.82
CA VAL A 53 -8.73 8.31 -9.15
C VAL A 53 -10.15 7.76 -9.17
N PHE A 54 -10.56 6.99 -8.16
CA PHE A 54 -11.93 6.47 -8.06
C PHE A 54 -12.95 7.59 -7.81
N VAL A 55 -12.61 8.58 -6.98
CA VAL A 55 -13.47 9.74 -6.74
C VAL A 55 -13.65 10.58 -8.00
N ASP A 56 -12.58 10.85 -8.74
CA ASP A 56 -12.61 11.56 -10.02
C ASP A 56 -13.41 10.79 -11.08
N ALA A 57 -13.49 9.46 -10.97
CA ALA A 57 -14.32 8.60 -11.83
C ALA A 57 -15.81 8.60 -11.43
N GLY A 58 -16.20 9.32 -10.38
CA GLY A 58 -17.58 9.48 -9.94
C GLY A 58 -18.00 8.60 -8.77
N ILE A 59 -17.10 7.80 -8.19
CA ILE A 59 -17.42 7.03 -6.97
C ILE A 59 -17.45 7.97 -5.76
N PRO A 60 -18.50 7.94 -4.92
CA PRO A 60 -18.56 8.78 -3.72
C PRO A 60 -17.33 8.55 -2.80
N PRO A 61 -16.71 9.60 -2.22
CA PRO A 61 -15.52 9.46 -1.38
C PRO A 61 -15.66 8.55 -0.16
N GLU A 62 -16.88 8.39 0.34
CA GLU A 62 -17.28 7.48 1.43
C GLU A 62 -17.23 6.01 1.03
N ASN A 63 -17.32 5.72 -0.27
CA ASN A 63 -17.28 4.38 -0.87
C ASN A 63 -15.85 3.94 -1.21
N VAL A 64 -14.85 4.82 -1.02
CA VAL A 64 -13.44 4.57 -1.31
C VAL A 64 -12.63 4.60 -0.01
N HIS A 65 -12.37 3.41 0.54
CA HIS A 65 -11.67 3.23 1.81
C HIS A 65 -10.16 3.07 1.60
N CYS A 66 -9.36 3.79 2.38
CA CYS A 66 -7.90 3.65 2.46
C CYS A 66 -7.41 4.02 3.87
N GLY A 67 -6.23 3.54 4.27
CA GLY A 67 -5.66 3.81 5.60
C GLY A 67 -5.85 2.64 6.56
N THR A 68 -6.73 2.75 7.57
CA THR A 68 -6.79 1.75 8.67
C THR A 68 -8.12 1.07 8.89
N ARG A 69 -9.23 1.61 8.37
CA ARG A 69 -10.60 1.12 8.62
C ARG A 69 -11.28 0.71 7.33
N ASN A 70 -12.17 -0.29 7.41
CA ASN A 70 -13.01 -0.78 6.31
C ASN A 70 -12.18 -1.29 5.12
N LEU A 71 -11.14 -2.07 5.42
CA LEU A 71 -10.21 -2.60 4.42
C LEU A 71 -10.20 -4.13 4.39
N GLU A 72 -10.94 -4.75 5.30
CA GLU A 72 -11.03 -6.19 5.46
C GLU A 72 -12.11 -6.76 4.54
N ILE A 73 -11.72 -7.70 3.67
CA ILE A 73 -12.61 -8.43 2.78
C ILE A 73 -12.54 -9.92 3.14
N PRO A 74 -13.68 -10.65 3.21
CA PRO A 74 -13.68 -12.09 3.40
C PRO A 74 -12.81 -12.82 2.38
N GLY A 75 -12.05 -13.81 2.83
CA GLY A 75 -11.18 -14.62 1.97
C GLY A 75 -11.62 -16.08 1.92
N PHE A 76 -11.15 -16.80 0.90
CA PHE A 76 -11.43 -18.24 0.74
C PHE A 76 -10.50 -19.10 1.62
N TYR A 77 -9.19 -18.87 1.54
CA TYR A 77 -8.18 -19.62 2.30
C TYR A 77 -7.81 -18.98 3.66
N ARG A 78 -8.29 -17.77 3.92
CA ARG A 78 -8.11 -17.03 5.18
C ARG A 78 -9.43 -16.33 5.51
N PRO A 79 -9.88 -16.25 6.77
CA PRO A 79 -11.19 -15.66 7.11
C PRO A 79 -11.41 -14.25 6.57
N GLN A 80 -10.35 -13.43 6.55
CA GLN A 80 -10.34 -12.10 5.94
C GLN A 80 -8.93 -11.72 5.48
N LYS A 81 -8.86 -10.81 4.50
CA LYS A 81 -7.63 -10.12 4.10
C LYS A 81 -7.85 -8.61 4.21
N LYS A 82 -6.87 -7.91 4.80
CA LYS A 82 -6.82 -6.45 4.84
C LYS A 82 -6.07 -5.95 3.61
N TRP A 83 -6.70 -5.06 2.84
CA TRP A 83 -6.15 -4.44 1.62
C TRP A 83 -5.68 -3.01 1.90
N ASP A 84 -4.96 -2.38 0.95
CA ASP A 84 -4.54 -0.98 1.08
C ASP A 84 -5.64 0.02 0.65
N VAL A 85 -6.41 -0.37 -0.37
CA VAL A 85 -7.60 0.36 -0.83
C VAL A 85 -8.73 -0.63 -1.09
N VAL A 86 -9.94 -0.31 -0.61
CA VAL A 86 -11.17 -1.05 -0.90
C VAL A 86 -12.22 -0.08 -1.42
N VAL A 87 -12.87 -0.44 -2.51
CA VAL A 87 -13.93 0.35 -3.14
C VAL A 87 -15.21 -0.47 -3.17
N VAL A 88 -16.23 0.00 -2.45
CA VAL A 88 -17.56 -0.63 -2.42
C VAL A 88 -18.59 0.39 -2.86
N HIS A 89 -19.33 0.09 -3.93
CA HIS A 89 -20.37 0.97 -4.45
C HIS A 89 -21.67 0.19 -4.57
N ASP A 90 -22.75 0.71 -4.01
CA ASP A 90 -24.08 0.09 -4.01
C ASP A 90 -24.07 -1.38 -3.53
N GLY A 91 -23.30 -1.66 -2.48
CA GLY A 91 -23.17 -2.99 -1.90
C GLY A 91 -22.30 -3.97 -2.71
N VAL A 92 -21.71 -3.52 -3.81
CA VAL A 92 -20.85 -4.32 -4.69
C VAL A 92 -19.40 -3.93 -4.48
N LEU A 93 -18.52 -4.93 -4.32
CA LEU A 93 -17.08 -4.72 -4.32
C LEU A 93 -16.63 -4.39 -5.75
N VAL A 94 -16.21 -3.14 -5.96
CA VAL A 94 -15.75 -2.63 -7.26
C VAL A 94 -14.25 -2.90 -7.44
N ALA A 95 -13.46 -2.69 -6.39
CA ALA A 95 -12.02 -2.89 -6.43
C ALA A 95 -11.43 -3.20 -5.05
N ALA A 96 -10.36 -3.98 -5.04
CA ALA A 96 -9.47 -4.17 -3.91
C ALA A 96 -8.03 -4.04 -4.41
N VAL A 97 -7.26 -3.12 -3.84
CA VAL A 97 -5.91 -2.77 -4.29
C VAL A 97 -4.90 -3.01 -3.18
N GLU A 98 -3.78 -3.63 -3.54
CA GLU A 98 -2.64 -3.89 -2.68
C GLU A 98 -1.40 -3.28 -3.35
N PHE A 99 -0.65 -2.47 -2.62
CA PHE A 99 0.62 -1.92 -3.07
C PHE A 99 1.77 -2.77 -2.55
N LYS A 100 2.72 -3.06 -3.45
CA LYS A 100 3.96 -3.73 -3.07
C LYS A 100 5.15 -2.93 -3.59
N SER A 101 6.11 -2.68 -2.71
CA SER A 101 7.42 -2.15 -3.11
C SER A 101 8.33 -3.31 -3.50
N ILE A 102 8.86 -3.29 -4.72
CA ILE A 102 9.82 -4.31 -5.22
C ILE A 102 11.24 -3.74 -5.23
N LEU A 103 11.74 -3.34 -4.06
CA LEU A 103 13.11 -2.84 -3.89
C LEU A 103 13.94 -3.86 -3.12
N GLY A 104 15.12 -4.22 -3.64
CA GLY A 104 15.98 -5.30 -3.11
C GLY A 104 16.03 -6.51 -4.05
N SER A 105 16.12 -7.73 -3.50
CA SER A 105 16.09 -8.97 -4.30
C SER A 105 14.75 -9.09 -5.02
N TYR A 106 14.75 -8.72 -6.31
CA TYR A 106 13.57 -8.70 -7.17
C TYR A 106 12.95 -10.09 -7.29
N GLY A 107 13.76 -11.11 -7.58
CA GLY A 107 13.31 -12.49 -7.78
C GLY A 107 12.63 -13.07 -6.54
N ASN A 108 13.24 -12.94 -5.35
CA ASN A 108 12.64 -13.43 -4.11
C ASN A 108 11.35 -12.69 -3.75
N ASN A 109 11.30 -11.37 -3.96
CA ASN A 109 10.07 -10.62 -3.69
C ASN A 109 8.95 -10.98 -4.67
N MET A 110 9.25 -11.15 -5.97
CA MET A 110 8.27 -11.48 -7.00
C MET A 110 7.67 -12.87 -6.76
N ASN A 111 8.48 -13.86 -6.39
CA ASN A 111 7.99 -15.21 -6.08
C ASN A 111 7.05 -15.19 -4.87
N ASN A 112 7.47 -14.58 -3.75
CA ASN A 112 6.63 -14.44 -2.57
C ASN A 112 5.32 -13.69 -2.87
N ARG A 113 5.34 -12.72 -3.80
CA ARG A 113 4.14 -11.90 -4.11
C ARG A 113 3.17 -12.66 -5.00
N THR A 114 3.67 -13.48 -5.90
CA THR A 114 2.84 -14.39 -6.71
C THR A 114 2.11 -15.37 -5.79
N GLU A 115 2.81 -15.95 -4.82
CA GLU A 115 2.21 -16.84 -3.83
C GLU A 115 1.18 -16.13 -2.93
N GLU A 116 1.44 -14.89 -2.49
CA GLU A 116 0.48 -14.09 -1.70
C GLU A 116 -0.80 -13.72 -2.47
N SER A 117 -0.69 -13.42 -3.76
CA SER A 117 -1.82 -13.09 -4.62
C SER A 117 -2.71 -14.31 -4.91
N LEU A 118 -2.11 -15.51 -4.97
CA LEU A 118 -2.82 -16.78 -5.13
C LEU A 118 -3.34 -17.35 -3.80
N GLY A 119 -2.98 -16.74 -2.66
CA GLY A 119 -3.39 -17.18 -1.32
C GLY A 119 -2.59 -18.36 -0.76
N ASN A 120 -1.44 -18.68 -1.38
CA ASN A 120 -0.62 -19.85 -1.06
C ASN A 120 0.58 -19.55 -0.13
N ALA A 121 0.91 -18.28 0.07
CA ALA A 121 1.92 -17.91 1.06
C ALA A 121 1.38 -18.15 2.48
N ALA A 122 2.17 -18.82 3.33
CA ALA A 122 1.87 -19.04 4.75
C ALA A 122 1.95 -17.73 5.56
#